data_AF-A0A4R6RYJ1-F1
#
_entry.id   AF-A0A4R6RYJ1-F1
#
_cell.length_a   1.000
_cell.length_b   1.000
_cell.length_c   1.000
_cell.angle_alpha   90.00
_cell.angle_beta   90.00
_cell.angle_gamma   90.00
#
_symmetry.space_group_name_H-M   'P 1'
#
loop_
_entity.id
_entity.type
_entity.pdbx_description
1 polymer ?
#
loop_
_entity_poly.entity_id
_entity_poly.type
_entity_poly.pdbx_seq_one_letter_code
_entity_poly.pdbx_strand_id
1 'polypeptide(L)'
;MLVASIALLGLLATPVGNQVFPERTIAECTAGNPAEIRSLGGRRAYSVPLANTDCGAFRISQDTACTSDPARTIQLSSGLNYDLVVRGPRVPFLVSPWLVSAQVSAEQPAPSSGTGRLSDLEAMRSRLDDTLAEIDPEGEAARAAERAESEAAIAELAAEFSAETLRAFDYEQPPYDERCDSWRTVMTSQGLQHMTRADAAEKLALPAGVTPHDPLLPCEDFQCANSGE
;
A
#
# COMPACT_ATOMS: atom_id res chain seq x y z
N MET A 1 -7.22 44.97 -15.85
CA MET A 1 -7.91 43.67 -15.69
C MET A 1 -6.98 42.48 -15.54
N LEU A 2 -5.75 42.47 -16.10
CA LEU A 2 -4.86 41.30 -16.02
C LEU A 2 -4.33 40.96 -14.60
N VAL A 3 -4.12 41.97 -13.75
CA VAL A 3 -3.50 41.80 -12.42
C VAL A 3 -4.44 41.08 -11.43
N ALA A 4 -5.76 41.31 -11.53
CA ALA A 4 -6.75 40.66 -10.68
C ALA A 4 -6.85 39.15 -10.95
N SER A 5 -6.68 38.73 -12.21
CA SER A 5 -6.74 37.30 -12.60
C SER A 5 -5.53 36.50 -12.11
N ILE A 6 -4.34 37.12 -12.03
CA ILE A 6 -3.12 36.44 -11.57
C ILE A 6 -3.16 36.24 -10.05
N ALA A 7 -3.67 37.21 -9.29
CA ALA A 7 -3.83 37.08 -7.84
C ALA A 7 -4.81 35.95 -7.46
N LEU A 8 -5.89 35.79 -8.22
CA LEU A 8 -6.87 34.72 -8.01
C LEU A 8 -6.29 33.33 -8.30
N LEU A 9 -5.49 33.19 -9.35
CA LEU A 9 -4.77 31.94 -9.67
C LEU A 9 -3.73 31.58 -8.61
N GLY A 10 -3.04 32.57 -8.04
CA GLY A 10 -2.07 32.36 -6.96
C GLY A 10 -2.72 31.87 -5.64
N LEU A 11 -3.88 32.43 -5.28
CA LEU A 11 -4.64 32.02 -4.10
C LEU A 11 -5.20 30.58 -4.21
N LEU A 12 -5.51 30.12 -5.42
CA LEU A 12 -5.93 28.74 -5.69
C LEU A 12 -4.78 27.73 -5.59
N ALA A 13 -3.53 28.19 -5.63
CA ALA A 13 -2.35 27.34 -5.65
C ALA A 13 -1.78 27.04 -4.25
N THR A 14 -2.10 27.83 -3.23
CA THR A 14 -1.57 27.65 -1.87
C THR A 14 -2.57 26.92 -0.96
N PRO A 15 -2.12 25.96 -0.12
CA PRO A 15 -3.00 25.19 0.75
C PRO A 15 -3.76 26.06 1.75
N VAL A 16 -3.19 27.21 2.16
CA VAL A 16 -3.78 28.16 3.10
C VAL A 16 -4.99 28.91 2.49
N GLY A 17 -5.00 29.16 1.17
CA GLY A 17 -6.12 29.81 0.48
C GLY A 17 -7.34 28.89 0.25
N ASN A 18 -7.21 27.61 0.55
CA ASN A 18 -8.18 26.59 0.17
C ASN A 18 -9.41 26.53 1.11
N GLN A 19 -9.44 27.28 2.22
CA GLN A 19 -10.61 27.37 3.13
C GLN A 19 -11.88 27.90 2.46
N VAL A 20 -11.76 28.56 1.30
CA VAL A 20 -12.90 29.04 0.52
C VAL A 20 -13.77 27.89 0.01
N PHE A 21 -13.21 26.70 -0.14
CA PHE A 21 -13.95 25.51 -0.57
C PHE A 21 -14.27 24.62 0.63
N PRO A 22 -15.54 24.19 0.80
CA PRO A 22 -15.89 23.28 1.88
C PRO A 22 -15.18 21.94 1.69
N GLU A 23 -14.79 21.33 2.81
CA GLU A 23 -14.32 19.95 2.82
C GLU A 23 -15.44 19.02 2.36
N ARG A 24 -15.07 17.98 1.63
CA ARG A 24 -15.98 16.92 1.20
C ARG A 24 -15.31 15.58 1.39
N THR A 25 -16.07 14.64 1.94
CA THR A 25 -15.66 13.25 2.03
C THR A 25 -16.08 12.54 0.75
N ILE A 26 -15.15 11.80 0.15
CA ILE A 26 -15.40 10.87 -0.95
C ILE A 26 -15.06 9.49 -0.40
N ALA A 27 -16.08 8.66 -0.21
CA ALA A 27 -15.92 7.32 0.36
C ALA A 27 -15.45 6.31 -0.69
N GLU A 28 -14.80 5.24 -0.23
CA GLU A 28 -14.49 4.02 -0.99
C GLU A 28 -13.64 4.25 -2.26
N CYS A 29 -12.68 5.16 -2.21
CA CYS A 29 -11.78 5.42 -3.34
C CYS A 29 -10.61 4.44 -3.35
N THR A 30 -10.46 3.68 -4.43
CA THR A 30 -9.34 2.74 -4.61
C THR A 30 -8.09 3.47 -5.04
N ALA A 31 -7.00 3.33 -4.29
CA ALA A 31 -5.69 3.88 -4.69
C ALA A 31 -5.13 3.12 -5.91
N GLY A 32 -4.81 3.87 -6.97
CA GLY A 32 -4.28 3.35 -8.22
C GLY A 32 -2.84 2.83 -8.13
N ASN A 33 -2.33 2.26 -9.21
CA ASN A 33 -1.00 1.64 -9.25
C ASN A 33 0.12 2.69 -9.04
N PRO A 34 1.06 2.51 -8.09
CA PRO A 34 2.11 3.49 -7.81
C PRO A 34 3.09 3.63 -8.98
N ALA A 35 3.19 2.61 -9.85
CA ALA A 35 3.98 2.68 -11.08
C ALA A 35 3.44 3.74 -12.05
N GLU A 36 2.12 3.97 -12.07
CA GLU A 36 1.52 5.06 -12.85
C GLU A 36 1.94 6.42 -12.28
N ILE A 37 2.07 6.54 -10.96
CA ILE A 37 2.56 7.74 -10.26
C ILE A 37 4.02 8.05 -10.66
N ARG A 38 4.90 7.03 -10.71
CA ARG A 38 6.31 7.21 -11.13
C ARG A 38 6.44 7.57 -12.62
N SER A 39 5.56 7.04 -13.47
CA SER A 39 5.63 7.26 -14.93
C SER A 39 5.31 8.70 -15.35
N LEU A 40 4.52 9.44 -14.55
CA LEU A 40 4.20 10.84 -14.78
C LEU A 40 5.24 11.82 -14.20
N GLY A 41 6.11 11.36 -13.28
CA GLY A 41 7.09 12.17 -12.56
C GLY A 41 8.47 12.30 -13.21
N GLY A 42 8.71 11.67 -14.37
CA GLY A 42 10.05 11.52 -14.95
C GLY A 42 10.77 12.83 -15.32
N ARG A 43 10.07 13.97 -15.47
CA ARG A 43 10.70 15.25 -15.86
C ARG A 43 9.87 16.48 -15.44
N ARG A 44 10.01 16.98 -14.20
CA ARG A 44 9.93 18.43 -13.85
C ARG A 44 10.08 18.65 -12.34
N ALA A 45 11.03 19.52 -11.97
CA ALA A 45 11.42 19.85 -10.59
C ALA A 45 10.36 20.59 -9.72
N TYR A 46 9.08 20.63 -10.13
CA TYR A 46 8.01 21.37 -9.44
C TYR A 46 6.64 20.68 -9.48
N SER A 47 6.55 19.37 -9.75
CA SER A 47 5.27 18.65 -9.72
C SER A 47 4.88 18.35 -8.28
N VAL A 48 3.84 19.04 -7.78
CA VAL A 48 3.13 18.64 -6.55
C VAL A 48 2.75 17.16 -6.70
N PRO A 49 3.05 16.29 -5.71
CA PRO A 49 2.71 14.88 -5.80
C PRO A 49 1.20 14.71 -5.97
N LEU A 50 0.82 13.77 -6.84
CA LEU A 50 -0.57 13.45 -7.14
C LEU A 50 -0.87 12.02 -6.68
N ALA A 51 -1.97 11.87 -5.94
CA ALA A 51 -2.62 10.61 -5.66
C ALA A 51 -3.63 10.33 -6.79
N ASN A 52 -3.42 9.26 -7.55
CA ASN A 52 -4.42 8.79 -8.51
C ASN A 52 -5.26 7.69 -7.86
N THR A 53 -6.57 7.84 -7.98
CA THR A 53 -7.57 6.87 -7.51
C THR A 53 -8.62 6.68 -8.60
N ASP A 54 -9.45 5.66 -8.47
CA ASP A 54 -10.66 5.50 -9.30
C ASP A 54 -11.64 6.70 -9.17
N CYS A 55 -11.66 7.34 -8.00
CA CYS A 55 -12.40 8.56 -7.74
C CYS A 55 -11.82 9.81 -8.42
N GLY A 56 -10.60 9.76 -8.96
CA GLY A 56 -9.90 10.87 -9.61
C GLY A 56 -8.49 11.11 -9.10
N ALA A 57 -7.90 12.24 -9.52
CA ALA A 57 -6.54 12.65 -9.15
C ALA A 57 -6.55 13.79 -8.14
N PHE A 58 -5.80 13.64 -7.04
CA PHE A 58 -5.75 14.56 -5.90
C PHE A 58 -4.32 15.03 -5.64
N ARG A 59 -4.14 16.31 -5.27
CA ARG A 59 -2.83 16.83 -4.84
C ARG A 59 -2.57 16.42 -3.41
N ILE A 60 -1.41 15.81 -3.17
CA ILE A 60 -0.96 15.43 -1.82
C ILE A 60 -0.11 16.59 -1.28
N SER A 61 -0.51 17.17 -0.16
CA SER A 61 0.41 17.99 0.64
C SER A 61 1.30 17.07 1.45
N GLN A 62 2.52 17.50 1.79
CA GLN A 62 3.39 16.73 2.70
C GLN A 62 2.70 16.44 4.05
N ASP A 63 1.69 17.23 4.42
CA ASP A 63 0.95 17.13 5.68
C ASP A 63 -0.41 16.41 5.58
N THR A 64 -0.62 15.48 4.62
CA THR A 64 -1.87 14.67 4.63
C THR A 64 -1.90 13.77 5.86
N ALA A 65 -2.56 14.27 6.89
CA ALA A 65 -2.63 13.65 8.19
C ALA A 65 -3.78 12.64 8.30
N CYS A 66 -3.56 11.57 9.05
CA CYS A 66 -4.67 10.71 9.45
C CYS A 66 -5.65 11.48 10.34
N THR A 67 -6.95 11.39 10.07
CA THR A 67 -7.94 12.15 10.89
C THR A 67 -8.05 11.63 12.31
N SER A 68 -7.64 10.39 12.58
CA SER A 68 -7.59 9.82 13.93
C SER A 68 -6.27 10.08 14.66
N ASP A 69 -5.20 10.38 13.93
CA ASP A 69 -3.92 10.82 14.49
C ASP A 69 -3.27 11.88 13.58
N PRO A 70 -3.36 13.17 13.95
CA PRO A 70 -2.84 14.25 13.12
C PRO A 70 -1.30 14.24 13.00
N ALA A 71 -0.61 13.45 13.83
CA ALA A 71 0.85 13.30 13.75
C ALA A 71 1.29 12.23 12.73
N ARG A 72 0.35 11.43 12.18
CA ARG A 72 0.66 10.37 11.21
C ARG A 72 0.45 10.82 9.78
N THR A 73 1.49 10.66 8.96
CA THR A 73 1.43 10.85 7.51
C THR A 73 0.83 9.62 6.84
N ILE A 74 -0.17 9.82 5.97
CA ILE A 74 -0.80 8.70 5.26
C ILE A 74 -0.02 8.35 3.99
N GLN A 75 0.33 7.07 3.85
CA GLN A 75 0.82 6.51 2.58
C GLN A 75 -0.28 5.70 1.90
N LEU A 76 -0.84 6.26 0.81
CA LEU A 76 -1.83 5.55 -0.01
C LEU A 76 -1.15 4.35 -0.70
N SER A 77 -1.53 3.16 -0.27
CA SER A 77 -1.07 1.89 -0.82
C SER A 77 -2.02 1.45 -1.91
N SER A 78 -1.48 1.01 -3.05
CA SER A 78 -2.30 0.60 -4.19
C SER A 78 -3.17 -0.61 -3.87
N GLY A 79 -4.38 -0.62 -4.43
CA GLY A 79 -5.33 -1.72 -4.30
C GLY A 79 -6.16 -1.70 -3.02
N LEU A 80 -6.03 -0.66 -2.18
CA LEU A 80 -6.85 -0.46 -0.99
C LEU A 80 -7.86 0.67 -1.21
N ASN A 81 -9.01 0.55 -0.55
CA ASN A 81 -10.05 1.56 -0.53
C ASN A 81 -9.80 2.56 0.59
N TYR A 82 -9.97 3.84 0.28
CA TYR A 82 -9.80 4.94 1.20
C TYR A 82 -11.00 5.89 1.19
N ASP A 83 -11.40 6.33 2.38
CA ASP A 83 -12.33 7.44 2.55
C ASP A 83 -11.51 8.74 2.59
N LEU A 84 -11.59 9.52 1.50
CA LEU A 84 -10.76 10.71 1.27
C LEU A 84 -11.51 11.97 1.69
N VAL A 85 -10.91 12.80 2.53
CA VAL A 85 -11.38 14.16 2.76
C VAL A 85 -10.58 15.09 1.85
N VAL A 86 -11.29 15.76 0.94
CA VAL A 86 -10.68 16.61 -0.07
C VAL A 86 -11.19 18.04 0.02
N ARG A 87 -10.35 18.98 -0.43
CA ARG A 87 -10.65 20.41 -0.42
C ARG A 87 -10.20 21.07 -1.72
N GLY A 88 -11.10 21.87 -2.29
CA GLY A 88 -10.85 22.61 -3.52
C GLY A 88 -11.82 22.25 -4.65
N PRO A 89 -11.79 22.99 -5.76
CA PRO A 89 -12.71 22.78 -6.86
C PRO A 89 -12.33 21.53 -7.67
N ARG A 90 -13.34 20.73 -8.03
CA ARG A 90 -13.16 19.60 -8.94
C ARG A 90 -13.41 20.07 -10.37
N VAL A 91 -12.37 20.62 -11.01
CA VAL A 91 -12.44 21.01 -12.42
C VAL A 91 -11.59 20.04 -13.24
N PRO A 92 -12.24 19.11 -13.97
CA PRO A 92 -11.51 18.15 -14.80
C PRO A 92 -10.46 18.85 -15.67
N PHE A 93 -9.27 18.26 -15.77
CA PHE A 93 -8.15 18.73 -16.59
C PHE A 93 -7.48 20.06 -16.18
N LEU A 94 -8.11 20.89 -15.33
CA LEU A 94 -7.59 22.21 -14.97
C LEU A 94 -6.99 22.23 -13.55
N VAL A 95 -7.73 21.72 -12.56
CA VAL A 95 -7.32 21.78 -11.15
C VAL A 95 -7.77 20.52 -10.42
N SER A 96 -6.80 19.79 -9.87
CA SER A 96 -7.06 18.70 -8.93
C SER A 96 -7.26 19.26 -7.52
N PRO A 97 -8.29 18.80 -6.78
CA PRO A 97 -8.45 19.18 -5.38
C PRO A 97 -7.31 18.63 -4.53
N TRP A 98 -7.08 19.27 -3.38
CA TRP A 98 -6.09 18.82 -2.40
C TRP A 98 -6.69 17.72 -1.53
N LEU A 99 -5.92 16.67 -1.31
CA LEU A 99 -6.19 15.70 -0.27
C LEU A 99 -5.83 16.34 1.06
N VAL A 100 -6.81 16.41 1.98
CA VAL A 100 -6.62 16.95 3.33
C VAL A 100 -6.28 15.80 4.28
N SER A 101 -7.04 14.71 4.18
CA SER A 101 -6.82 13.49 4.93
C SER A 101 -7.40 12.30 4.18
N ALA A 102 -6.99 11.10 4.58
CA ALA A 102 -7.53 9.84 4.09
C ALA A 102 -7.60 8.85 5.25
N GLN A 103 -8.58 7.95 5.21
CA GLN A 103 -8.68 6.83 6.12
C GLN A 103 -8.85 5.56 5.31
N VAL A 104 -8.32 4.44 5.77
CA VAL A 104 -8.60 3.12 5.21
C VAL A 104 -10.09 2.85 5.41
N SER A 105 -10.80 2.60 4.33
CA SER A 105 -12.25 2.35 4.38
C SER A 105 -12.55 1.03 5.11
N ALA A 106 -13.71 0.93 5.77
CA ALA A 106 -14.14 -0.31 6.41
C ALA A 106 -14.38 -1.42 5.38
N GLU A 107 -14.96 -1.04 4.24
CA GLU A 107 -15.15 -1.89 3.07
C GLU A 107 -13.86 -1.89 2.23
N GLN A 108 -13.02 -2.89 2.48
CA GLN A 108 -11.92 -3.21 1.59
C GLN A 108 -12.41 -4.15 0.48
N PRO A 109 -11.89 -4.00 -0.75
CA PRO A 109 -12.11 -5.04 -1.74
C PRO A 109 -11.61 -6.34 -1.11
N ALA A 110 -12.36 -7.44 -1.32
CA ALA A 110 -11.84 -8.76 -0.99
C ALA A 110 -10.41 -8.79 -1.55
N PRO A 111 -9.40 -9.13 -0.71
CA PRO A 111 -7.99 -8.97 -1.04
C PRO A 111 -7.89 -9.48 -2.45
N SER A 112 -7.66 -8.57 -3.41
CA SER A 112 -7.86 -8.90 -4.80
C SER A 112 -6.93 -10.06 -4.99
N SER A 113 -7.49 -11.25 -5.03
CA SER A 113 -6.72 -12.44 -5.18
C SER A 113 -6.06 -12.10 -6.49
N GLY A 114 -4.74 -11.98 -6.48
CA GLY A 114 -4.04 -11.57 -7.68
C GLY A 114 -4.46 -12.46 -8.84
N THR A 115 -5.18 -13.58 -8.60
CA THR A 115 -5.96 -14.45 -9.49
C THR A 115 -6.41 -13.83 -10.79
N GLY A 116 -6.84 -12.57 -10.93
CA GLY A 116 -7.02 -12.01 -12.28
C GLY A 116 -5.70 -12.07 -13.07
N ARG A 117 -4.70 -11.36 -12.54
CA ARG A 117 -3.35 -11.28 -13.10
C ARG A 117 -2.51 -12.56 -12.91
N LEU A 118 -2.72 -13.31 -11.83
CA LEU A 118 -2.09 -14.60 -11.56
C LEU A 118 -2.69 -15.68 -12.45
N SER A 119 -4.02 -15.73 -12.63
CA SER A 119 -4.61 -16.64 -13.62
C SER A 119 -4.25 -16.22 -15.04
N ASP A 120 -4.11 -14.93 -15.33
CA ASP A 120 -3.58 -14.46 -16.60
C ASP A 120 -2.12 -14.88 -16.79
N LEU A 121 -1.29 -14.78 -15.73
CA LEU A 121 0.11 -15.24 -15.74
C LEU A 121 0.21 -16.75 -15.86
N GLU A 122 -0.66 -17.51 -15.21
CA GLU A 122 -0.79 -18.96 -15.31
C GLU A 122 -1.25 -19.36 -16.71
N ALA A 123 -2.22 -18.64 -17.29
CA ALA A 123 -2.68 -18.85 -18.65
C ALA A 123 -1.58 -18.50 -19.68
N MET A 124 -0.82 -17.43 -19.46
CA MET A 124 0.33 -17.10 -20.29
C MET A 124 1.44 -18.14 -20.15
N ARG A 125 1.73 -18.60 -18.93
CA ARG A 125 2.69 -19.68 -18.64
C ARG A 125 2.27 -20.96 -19.35
N SER A 126 1.00 -21.36 -19.25
CA SER A 126 0.46 -22.53 -19.96
C SER A 126 0.64 -22.43 -21.47
N ARG A 127 0.29 -21.28 -22.08
CA ARG A 127 0.48 -21.08 -23.52
C ARG A 127 1.96 -21.12 -23.93
N LEU A 128 2.84 -20.58 -23.09
CA LEU A 128 4.28 -20.62 -23.33
C LEU A 128 4.80 -22.06 -23.25
N ASP A 129 4.36 -22.82 -22.26
CA ASP A 129 4.71 -24.24 -22.11
C ASP A 129 4.25 -25.06 -23.33
N ASP A 130 3.01 -24.85 -23.80
CA ASP A 130 2.47 -25.50 -25.00
C ASP A 130 3.30 -25.15 -26.25
N THR A 131 3.61 -23.86 -26.42
CA THR A 131 4.41 -23.38 -27.58
C THR A 131 5.82 -23.96 -27.54
N LEU A 132 6.44 -24.03 -26.36
CA LEU A 132 7.77 -24.60 -26.23
C LEU A 132 7.78 -26.12 -26.40
N ALA A 133 6.70 -26.83 -26.08
CA ALA A 133 6.57 -28.26 -26.36
C ALA A 133 6.45 -28.54 -27.87
N GLU A 134 5.81 -27.65 -28.63
CA GLU A 134 5.76 -27.74 -30.09
C GLU A 134 7.13 -27.49 -30.75
N ILE A 135 7.90 -26.52 -30.24
CA ILE A 135 9.20 -26.13 -30.80
C ILE A 135 10.32 -27.11 -30.42
N ASP A 136 10.33 -27.58 -29.17
CA ASP A 136 11.38 -28.44 -28.60
C ASP A 136 10.80 -29.56 -27.73
N PRO A 137 10.32 -30.65 -28.34
CA PRO A 137 9.73 -31.77 -27.61
C PRO A 137 10.78 -32.58 -26.82
N GLU A 138 12.05 -32.58 -27.24
CA GLU A 138 13.11 -33.30 -26.53
C GLU A 138 13.50 -32.59 -25.22
N GLY A 139 13.34 -31.26 -25.14
CA GLY A 139 13.57 -30.46 -23.94
C GLY A 139 12.46 -30.46 -22.89
N GLU A 140 11.31 -31.13 -23.13
CA GLU A 140 10.16 -31.11 -22.21
C GLU A 140 10.50 -31.73 -20.85
N ALA A 141 11.18 -32.88 -20.84
CA ALA A 141 11.55 -33.59 -19.62
C ALA A 141 12.50 -32.77 -18.73
N ALA A 142 13.46 -32.04 -19.33
CA ALA A 142 14.37 -31.18 -18.61
C ALA A 142 13.63 -29.99 -17.96
N ARG A 143 12.71 -29.34 -18.70
CA ARG A 143 11.89 -28.24 -18.19
C ARG A 143 10.89 -28.68 -17.12
N ALA A 144 10.36 -29.89 -17.20
CA ALA A 144 9.52 -30.46 -16.15
C ALA A 144 10.30 -30.66 -14.85
N ALA A 145 11.55 -31.13 -14.93
CA ALA A 145 12.42 -31.28 -13.76
C ALA A 145 12.74 -29.91 -13.11
N GLU A 146 13.12 -28.90 -13.91
CA GLU A 146 13.41 -27.54 -13.40
C GLU A 146 12.20 -26.89 -12.72
N ARG A 147 10.99 -27.10 -13.26
CA ARG A 147 9.74 -26.63 -12.63
C ARG A 147 9.48 -27.31 -11.29
N ALA A 148 9.64 -28.63 -11.22
CA ALA A 148 9.46 -29.36 -9.98
C ALA A 148 10.45 -28.90 -8.89
N GLU A 149 11.70 -28.60 -9.27
CA GLU A 149 12.70 -28.03 -8.37
C GLU A 149 12.31 -26.61 -7.89
N SER A 150 11.87 -25.75 -8.82
CA SER A 150 11.41 -24.39 -8.48
C SER A 150 10.19 -24.39 -7.56
N GLU A 151 9.22 -25.27 -7.81
CA GLU A 151 8.01 -25.41 -7.00
C GLU A 151 8.34 -25.94 -5.59
N ALA A 152 9.28 -26.89 -5.49
CA ALA A 152 9.79 -27.34 -4.20
C ALA A 152 10.47 -26.21 -3.42
N ALA A 153 11.31 -25.40 -4.07
CA ALA A 153 11.97 -24.25 -3.43
C ALA A 153 10.99 -23.18 -2.96
N ILE A 154 9.93 -22.90 -3.73
CA ILE A 154 8.86 -21.97 -3.33
C ILE A 154 8.10 -22.52 -2.12
N ALA A 155 7.79 -23.82 -2.10
CA ALA A 155 7.10 -24.45 -0.98
C ALA A 155 7.95 -24.44 0.31
N GLU A 156 9.26 -24.66 0.19
CA GLU A 156 10.20 -24.55 1.30
C GLU A 156 10.24 -23.12 1.85
N LEU A 157 10.37 -22.11 0.97
CA LEU A 157 10.33 -20.71 1.37
C LEU A 157 8.98 -20.37 2.04
N ALA A 158 7.85 -20.81 1.50
CA ALA A 158 6.54 -20.57 2.12
C ALA A 158 6.45 -21.18 3.52
N ALA A 159 7.04 -22.36 3.73
CA ALA A 159 7.11 -22.99 5.04
C ALA A 159 7.97 -22.19 6.04
N GLU A 160 9.09 -21.61 5.59
CA GLU A 160 9.92 -20.72 6.42
C GLU A 160 9.17 -19.47 6.89
N PHE A 161 8.21 -18.99 6.11
CA PHE A 161 7.37 -17.83 6.43
C PHE A 161 6.00 -18.20 7.02
N SER A 162 5.81 -19.45 7.48
CA SER A 162 4.59 -19.91 8.18
C SER A 162 4.41 -19.24 9.54
N ALA A 163 3.22 -19.32 10.15
CA ALA A 163 2.96 -18.65 11.44
C ALA A 163 3.72 -19.33 12.59
N GLU A 164 3.98 -20.62 12.42
CA GLU A 164 4.71 -21.46 13.36
C GLU A 164 6.21 -21.15 13.39
N THR A 165 6.78 -20.77 12.23
CA THR A 165 8.21 -20.43 12.07
C THR A 165 8.50 -18.95 12.30
N LEU A 166 7.67 -18.06 11.72
CA LEU A 166 7.71 -16.62 11.96
C LEU A 166 6.94 -16.29 13.23
N ARG A 167 7.62 -16.47 14.36
CA ARG A 167 7.06 -16.06 15.65
C ARG A 167 7.15 -14.55 15.76
N ALA A 168 6.01 -13.90 15.94
CA ALA A 168 6.02 -12.58 16.53
C ALA A 168 6.59 -12.71 17.94
N PHE A 169 7.59 -11.90 18.25
CA PHE A 169 8.12 -11.85 19.61
C PHE A 169 7.25 -10.96 20.49
N ASP A 170 7.29 -11.23 21.79
CA ASP A 170 6.65 -10.46 22.85
C ASP A 170 7.32 -9.07 23.01
N TYR A 171 7.06 -8.16 22.07
CA TYR A 171 7.48 -6.76 22.15
C TYR A 171 6.29 -5.81 22.22
N GLU A 172 6.53 -4.65 22.83
CA GLU A 172 5.59 -3.53 22.75
C GLU A 172 5.64 -2.93 21.34
N GLN A 173 4.64 -3.26 20.54
CA GLN A 173 4.53 -2.72 19.18
C GLN A 173 4.11 -1.24 19.21
N PRO A 174 4.59 -0.44 18.24
CA PRO A 174 4.08 0.91 18.08
C PRO A 174 2.56 0.89 17.91
N PRO A 175 1.85 1.95 18.33
CA PRO A 175 0.40 1.97 18.26
C PRO A 175 -0.03 1.79 16.79
N TYR A 176 -0.87 0.79 16.52
CA TYR A 176 -1.43 0.52 15.20
C TYR A 176 -2.86 1.07 15.16
N ASP A 177 -3.15 1.97 14.22
CA ASP A 177 -4.53 2.45 13.99
C ASP A 177 -5.03 1.86 12.67
N GLU A 178 -5.97 0.93 12.79
CA GLU A 178 -6.56 0.20 11.66
C GLU A 178 -7.24 1.11 10.63
N ARG A 179 -7.57 2.36 11.01
CA ARG A 179 -8.14 3.37 10.12
C ARG A 179 -7.08 4.18 9.37
N CYS A 180 -5.84 4.17 9.82
CA CYS A 180 -4.73 4.89 9.20
C CYS A 180 -3.78 3.96 8.45
N ASP A 181 -3.51 2.80 9.04
CA ASP A 181 -2.37 1.97 8.70
C ASP A 181 -2.81 0.78 7.83
N SER A 182 -2.54 0.88 6.53
CA SER A 182 -2.80 -0.19 5.56
C SER A 182 -1.95 -1.43 5.78
N TRP A 183 -0.76 -1.26 6.35
CA TRP A 183 0.19 -2.31 6.65
C TRP A 183 0.62 -2.18 8.10
N ARG A 184 0.86 -3.32 8.75
CA ARG A 184 1.43 -3.36 10.09
C ARG A 184 2.87 -3.82 10.00
N THR A 185 3.76 -3.12 10.69
CA THR A 185 5.12 -3.58 10.90
C THR A 185 5.14 -4.50 12.11
N VAL A 186 5.52 -5.77 11.90
CA VAL A 186 5.57 -6.79 12.95
C VAL A 186 7.00 -7.29 13.08
N MET A 187 7.51 -7.32 14.31
CA MET A 187 8.79 -7.96 14.62
C MET A 187 8.61 -9.48 14.65
N THR A 188 9.34 -10.19 13.81
CA THR A 188 9.34 -11.65 13.71
C THR A 188 10.72 -12.22 14.01
N SER A 189 10.84 -13.54 14.11
CA SER A 189 12.13 -14.27 14.17
C SER A 189 13.10 -13.93 13.04
N GLN A 190 12.62 -13.40 11.90
CA GLN A 190 13.43 -12.95 10.77
C GLN A 190 13.64 -11.43 10.73
N GLY A 191 13.22 -10.69 11.75
CA GLY A 191 13.30 -9.23 11.83
C GLY A 191 11.96 -8.54 11.58
N LEU A 192 12.01 -7.23 11.31
CA LEU A 192 10.82 -6.42 11.03
C LEU A 192 10.26 -6.75 9.65
N GLN A 193 8.98 -7.10 9.59
CA GLN A 193 8.25 -7.38 8.36
C GLN A 193 7.04 -6.46 8.23
N HIS A 194 6.81 -5.95 7.02
CA HIS A 194 5.57 -5.26 6.66
C HIS A 194 4.58 -6.28 6.13
N MET A 195 3.42 -6.38 6.75
CA MET A 195 2.42 -7.39 6.42
C MET A 195 1.01 -6.80 6.47
N THR A 196 0.07 -7.47 5.79
CA THR A 196 -1.32 -7.03 5.78
C THR A 196 -1.91 -7.12 7.18
N ARG A 197 -3.02 -6.43 7.43
CA ARG A 197 -3.73 -6.51 8.72
C ARG A 197 -4.10 -7.95 9.09
N ALA A 198 -4.58 -8.74 8.13
CA ALA A 198 -4.98 -10.12 8.35
C ALA A 198 -3.79 -11.01 8.72
N ASP A 199 -2.70 -10.93 7.93
CA ASP A 199 -1.49 -11.70 8.19
C ASP A 199 -0.87 -11.29 9.53
N ALA A 200 -0.83 -9.99 9.84
CA ALA A 200 -0.33 -9.49 11.11
C ALA A 200 -1.12 -10.02 12.29
N ALA A 201 -2.46 -10.03 12.19
CA ALA A 201 -3.32 -10.58 13.23
C ALA A 201 -3.09 -12.08 13.44
N GLU A 202 -2.86 -12.84 12.37
CA GLU A 202 -2.51 -14.26 12.44
C GLU A 202 -1.14 -14.48 13.09
N LYS A 203 -0.10 -13.74 12.67
CA LYS A 203 1.26 -13.86 13.25
C LYS A 203 1.35 -13.41 14.69
N LEU A 204 0.51 -12.45 15.10
CA LEU A 204 0.42 -11.96 16.47
C LEU A 204 -0.45 -12.83 17.37
N ALA A 205 -1.20 -13.78 16.79
CA ALA A 205 -1.97 -14.71 17.59
C ALA A 205 -1.01 -15.65 18.34
N LEU A 206 -1.09 -15.62 19.67
CA LEU A 206 -0.29 -16.50 20.51
C LEU A 206 -0.73 -17.96 20.30
N PRO A 207 0.21 -18.90 20.09
CA PRO A 207 -0.13 -20.31 20.03
C PRO A 207 -0.78 -20.77 21.34
N ALA A 208 -1.69 -21.75 21.23
CA ALA A 208 -2.38 -22.29 22.39
C ALA A 208 -1.35 -22.81 23.43
N GLY A 209 -1.43 -22.30 24.66
CA GLY A 209 -0.56 -22.70 25.77
C GLY A 209 0.78 -21.96 25.87
N VAL A 210 1.04 -20.95 25.02
CA VAL A 210 2.19 -20.06 25.16
C VAL A 210 1.77 -18.80 25.92
N THR A 211 2.48 -18.48 26.99
CA THR A 211 2.30 -17.23 27.74
C THR A 211 3.40 -16.26 27.32
N PRO A 212 3.07 -15.02 26.94
CA PRO A 212 4.07 -13.99 26.69
C PRO A 212 4.99 -13.80 27.88
N HIS A 213 6.27 -13.54 27.62
CA HIS A 213 7.16 -13.09 28.67
C HIS A 213 6.77 -11.67 29.10
N ASP A 214 6.61 -11.48 30.42
CA ASP A 214 6.32 -10.18 31.05
C ASP A 214 7.58 -9.70 31.81
N PRO A 215 8.04 -8.45 31.61
CA PRO A 215 7.54 -7.43 30.69
C PRO A 215 7.84 -7.75 29.23
N LEU A 216 6.93 -7.34 28.33
CA LEU A 216 7.21 -7.29 26.90
C LEU A 216 8.46 -6.41 26.70
N LEU A 217 9.39 -6.85 25.86
CA LEU A 217 10.57 -6.04 25.60
C LEU A 217 10.14 -4.79 24.82
N PRO A 218 10.59 -3.57 25.19
CA PRO A 218 10.27 -2.39 24.43
C PRO A 218 11.08 -2.37 23.12
N CYS A 219 10.51 -1.83 22.05
CA CYS A 219 11.16 -1.70 20.74
C CYS A 219 12.16 -0.52 20.69
N GLU A 220 13.10 -0.42 21.65
CA GLU A 220 13.91 0.78 21.82
C GLU A 220 15.15 0.89 20.89
N ASP A 221 15.63 -0.21 20.29
CA ASP A 221 16.87 -0.18 19.48
C ASP A 221 16.73 -0.69 18.03
N PHE A 222 15.69 -1.48 17.73
CA PHE A 222 15.54 -2.09 16.41
C PHE A 222 14.56 -1.27 15.56
N GLN A 223 15.02 -0.16 14.97
CA GLN A 223 14.42 0.63 13.89
C GLN A 223 12.88 0.69 13.77
N CYS A 224 12.13 0.63 14.89
CA CYS A 224 10.67 0.75 14.86
C CYS A 224 10.25 2.20 14.62
N ALA A 225 11.15 3.15 14.84
CA ALA A 225 10.93 4.59 14.63
C ALA A 225 11.10 5.06 13.17
N ASN A 226 11.78 4.30 12.30
CA ASN A 226 12.20 4.81 10.97
C ASN A 226 11.18 4.60 9.83
N SER A 227 9.92 4.30 10.15
CA SER A 227 8.86 4.23 9.13
C SER A 227 8.06 5.54 8.98
N GLY A 228 8.41 6.60 9.71
CA GLY A 228 7.68 7.88 9.63
C GLY A 228 8.37 9.08 10.28
N GLU A 229 9.60 9.41 9.88
CA GLU A 229 10.10 10.81 9.96
C GLU A 229 10.21 11.42 8.57
#